data_AF-A0A839SVW8-F1
#
_entry.id   AF-A0A839SVW8-F1
#
_cell.length_a   1.000
_cell.length_b   1.000
_cell.length_c   1.000
_cell.angle_alpha   90.00
_cell.angle_beta   90.00
_cell.angle_gamma   90.00
#
_symmetry.space_group_name_H-M   'P 1'
#
loop_
_entity.id
_entity.type
_entity.pdbx_description
1 polymer ?
#
loop_
_entity_poly.entity_id
_entity_poly.type
_entity_poly.pdbx_seq_one_letter_code
_entity_poly.pdbx_strand_id
1 'polypeptide(L)'
;MIDSIQQAVASDQSLGILRPRNTRFIIKKKSVTRLEDERKAFRSAARQTQLFDKSLAELEPSPYDFRFEFYDSDGKHNYSNGDWEAHAMFWRERNRTSEARALQWMNETFNEAYPQRGMAFAIGNQKKRPQTWQLLGVIRLDHNEQLDLDI
;
A
#
# COMPACT_ATOMS: atom_id res chain seq x y z
N MET A 1 -5.76 4.57 -17.08
CA MET A 1 -5.77 3.44 -16.13
C MET A 1 -5.58 2.16 -16.92
N ILE A 2 -5.01 1.15 -16.28
CA ILE A 2 -4.91 -0.22 -16.80
C ILE A 2 -6.04 -1.05 -16.19
N ASP A 3 -6.53 -2.04 -16.92
CA ASP A 3 -7.55 -2.98 -16.45
C ASP A 3 -6.90 -4.23 -15.81
N SER A 4 -5.63 -4.50 -16.12
CA SER A 4 -4.83 -5.56 -15.49
C SER A 4 -3.33 -5.28 -15.46
N ILE A 5 -2.61 -6.01 -14.60
CA ILE A 5 -1.15 -5.98 -14.54
C ILE A 5 -0.53 -6.53 -15.83
N GLN A 6 -1.12 -7.57 -16.42
CA GLN A 6 -0.61 -8.22 -17.62
C GLN A 6 -0.75 -7.32 -18.84
N GLN A 7 -1.79 -6.47 -18.90
CA GLN A 7 -1.89 -5.40 -19.90
C GLN A 7 -0.70 -4.45 -19.81
N ALA A 8 -0.29 -4.05 -18.59
CA ALA A 8 0.84 -3.17 -18.38
C ALA A 8 2.16 -3.83 -18.82
N VAL A 9 2.34 -5.13 -18.49
CA VAL A 9 3.48 -5.93 -18.95
C VAL A 9 3.53 -6.02 -20.48
N ALA A 10 2.40 -6.34 -21.13
CA ALA A 10 2.32 -6.46 -22.58
C ALA A 10 2.59 -5.13 -23.31
N SER A 11 2.37 -4.01 -22.62
CA SER A 11 2.59 -2.65 -23.14
C SER A 11 3.94 -2.05 -22.74
N ASP A 12 4.86 -2.86 -22.19
CA ASP A 12 6.17 -2.45 -21.67
C ASP A 12 6.11 -1.27 -20.67
N GLN A 13 5.03 -1.20 -19.89
CA GLN A 13 4.88 -0.20 -18.84
C GLN A 13 5.59 -0.66 -17.57
N SER A 14 6.11 0.31 -16.81
CA SER A 14 6.75 0.09 -15.50
C SER A 14 5.89 0.50 -14.31
N LEU A 15 4.79 1.21 -14.58
CA LEU A 15 3.86 1.76 -13.60
C LEU A 15 2.45 1.79 -14.20
N GLY A 16 1.45 1.55 -13.36
CA GLY A 16 0.05 1.66 -13.74
C GLY A 16 -0.85 2.02 -12.56
N ILE A 17 -2.00 2.59 -12.90
CA ILE A 17 -3.12 2.79 -11.97
C ILE A 17 -4.22 1.82 -12.35
N LEU A 18 -4.65 1.02 -11.38
CA LEU A 18 -5.66 -0.03 -11.49
C LEU A 18 -6.83 0.27 -10.56
N ARG A 19 -8.06 0.02 -11.00
CA ARG A 19 -9.20 -0.10 -10.08
C ARG A 19 -9.42 -1.56 -9.72
N PRO A 20 -9.07 -1.98 -8.49
CA PRO A 20 -9.23 -3.37 -8.08
C PRO A 20 -10.71 -3.73 -7.92
N ARG A 21 -11.02 -5.01 -8.13
CA ARG A 21 -12.34 -5.61 -7.87
C ARG A 21 -12.25 -6.54 -6.65
N ASN A 22 -13.35 -6.65 -5.91
CA ASN A 22 -13.48 -7.53 -4.74
C ASN A 22 -12.30 -7.40 -3.75
N THR A 23 -11.97 -6.16 -3.42
CA THR A 23 -10.82 -5.83 -2.56
C THR A 23 -11.04 -6.30 -1.13
N ARG A 24 -9.98 -6.86 -0.52
CA ARG A 24 -9.92 -7.18 0.89
C ARG A 24 -8.58 -6.75 1.48
N PHE A 25 -8.63 -5.76 2.36
CA PHE A 25 -7.53 -5.37 3.22
C PHE A 25 -7.38 -6.35 4.38
N ILE A 26 -6.15 -6.84 4.58
CA ILE A 26 -5.82 -7.85 5.57
C ILE A 26 -4.69 -7.32 6.44
N ILE A 27 -4.89 -7.43 7.74
CA ILE A 27 -3.88 -7.08 8.74
C ILE A 27 -3.39 -8.36 9.41
N LYS A 28 -2.08 -8.61 9.37
CA LYS A 28 -1.46 -9.76 10.04
C LYS A 28 -0.39 -9.29 11.01
N LYS A 29 -0.46 -9.73 12.26
CA LYS A 29 0.61 -9.46 13.23
C LYS A 29 1.90 -10.17 12.79
N LYS A 30 3.00 -9.43 12.77
CA LYS A 30 4.33 -9.99 12.48
C LYS A 30 4.77 -10.88 13.64
N SER A 31 5.58 -11.89 13.35
CA SER A 31 6.29 -12.61 14.41
C SER A 31 7.30 -11.68 15.08
N VAL A 32 7.63 -11.96 16.34
CA VAL A 32 8.62 -11.19 17.11
C VAL A 32 9.96 -11.16 16.36
N THR A 33 10.42 -12.32 15.88
CA THR A 33 11.67 -12.44 15.12
C THR A 33 11.68 -11.56 13.86
N ARG A 34 10.59 -11.57 13.08
CA ARG A 34 10.50 -10.73 11.87
C ARG A 34 10.55 -9.25 12.21
N LEU A 35 9.84 -8.83 13.26
CA LEU A 35 9.83 -7.44 13.69
C LEU A 35 11.22 -6.99 14.17
N GLU A 36 11.93 -7.85 14.89
CA GLU A 36 13.31 -7.58 15.33
C GLU A 36 14.28 -7.48 14.17
N ASP A 37 14.15 -8.32 13.15
CA ASP A 37 15.00 -8.28 11.98
C ASP A 37 14.75 -7.03 11.12
N GLU A 38 13.48 -6.63 10.95
CA GLU A 38 13.13 -5.35 10.33
C GLU A 38 13.73 -4.17 11.12
N ARG A 39 13.60 -4.16 12.46
CA ARG A 39 14.23 -3.15 13.31
C ARG A 39 15.75 -3.09 13.14
N LYS A 40 16.42 -4.25 13.04
CA LYS A 40 17.86 -4.30 12.79
C LYS A 40 18.21 -3.72 11.42
N ALA A 41 17.43 -4.04 10.39
CA ALA A 41 17.62 -3.54 9.04
C ALA A 41 17.47 -2.00 8.97
N PHE A 42 16.42 -1.46 9.60
CA PHE A 42 16.20 -0.01 9.70
C PHE A 42 17.37 0.69 10.39
N ARG A 43 17.81 0.17 11.55
CA ARG A 43 18.98 0.73 12.25
C ARG A 43 20.26 0.67 11.42
N SER A 44 20.45 -0.41 10.65
CA SER A 44 21.61 -0.54 9.76
C SER A 44 21.57 0.48 8.62
N ALA A 45 20.42 0.64 7.97
CA ALA A 45 20.22 1.60 6.89
C ALA A 45 20.40 3.06 7.37
N ALA A 46 19.89 3.39 8.56
CA ALA A 46 20.07 4.71 9.17
C ALA A 46 21.56 5.01 9.45
N ARG A 47 22.36 4.01 9.86
CA ARG A 47 23.81 4.17 10.10
C ARG A 47 24.61 4.38 8.83
N GLN A 48 24.23 3.72 7.73
CA GLN A 48 24.91 3.85 6.43
C GLN A 48 24.61 5.20 5.75
N THR A 49 23.48 5.81 6.08
CA THR A 49 23.06 7.06 5.44
C THR A 49 23.29 8.23 6.39
N GLN A 50 24.53 8.76 6.43
CA GLN A 50 24.85 10.03 7.11
C GLN A 50 24.07 11.25 6.55
N LEU A 51 23.22 11.03 5.55
CA LEU A 51 22.51 12.02 4.74
C LEU A 51 21.02 12.17 5.09
N PHE A 52 20.43 11.24 5.85
CA PHE A 52 19.07 11.41 6.36
C PHE A 52 19.12 11.61 7.87
N ASP A 53 18.66 12.78 8.28
CA ASP A 53 18.61 13.27 9.67
C ASP A 53 18.12 12.22 10.67
N LYS A 54 18.47 12.44 11.95
CA LYS A 54 18.13 11.62 13.13
C LYS A 54 16.68 11.07 13.15
N SER A 55 15.74 11.72 12.45
CA SER A 55 14.37 11.26 12.21
C SER A 55 14.25 9.85 11.61
N LEU A 56 15.21 9.41 10.76
CA LEU A 56 15.13 8.08 10.15
C LEU A 56 15.46 6.95 11.13
N ALA A 57 16.23 7.26 12.19
CA ALA A 57 16.56 6.33 13.27
C ALA A 57 15.40 6.10 14.26
N GLU A 58 14.36 6.94 14.21
CA GLU A 58 13.16 6.87 15.08
C GLU A 58 11.99 6.13 14.41
N LEU A 59 12.12 5.75 13.14
CA LEU A 59 11.08 4.99 12.42
C LEU A 59 11.05 3.54 12.92
N GLU A 60 10.12 3.26 13.84
CA GLU A 60 9.77 1.90 14.24
C GLU A 60 8.92 1.23 13.14
N PRO A 61 9.28 0.02 12.66
CA PRO A 61 8.44 -0.72 11.75
C PRO A 61 7.11 -1.06 12.46
N SER A 62 5.98 -0.97 11.75
CA SER A 62 4.71 -1.41 12.34
C SER A 62 4.80 -2.89 12.72
N PRO A 63 4.14 -3.30 13.82
CA PRO A 63 4.07 -4.71 14.22
C PRO A 63 3.15 -5.54 13.30
N TYR A 64 2.64 -4.97 12.21
CA TYR A 64 1.68 -5.57 11.31
C TYR A 64 2.17 -5.56 9.86
N ASP A 65 1.94 -6.67 9.16
CA ASP A 65 1.99 -6.78 7.71
C ASP A 65 0.61 -6.42 7.16
N PHE A 66 0.57 -5.40 6.31
CA PHE A 66 -0.63 -4.91 5.66
C PHE A 66 -0.67 -5.48 4.25
N ARG A 67 -1.81 -6.03 3.83
CA ARG A 67 -1.93 -6.71 2.53
C ARG A 67 -3.27 -6.41 1.88
N PHE A 68 -3.30 -6.50 0.56
CA PHE A 68 -4.52 -6.50 -0.22
C PHE A 68 -4.63 -7.80 -1.02
N GLU A 69 -5.77 -8.45 -0.87
CA GLU A 69 -6.26 -9.39 -1.87
C GLU A 69 -7.25 -8.66 -2.77
N PHE A 70 -7.13 -8.85 -4.08
CA PHE A 70 -7.98 -8.19 -5.07
C PHE A 70 -7.99 -8.94 -6.39
N TYR A 71 -8.87 -8.51 -7.29
CA TYR A 71 -8.94 -8.98 -8.66
C TYR A 71 -8.70 -7.83 -9.64
N ASP A 72 -8.02 -8.12 -10.73
CA ASP A 72 -8.05 -7.32 -11.96
C ASP A 72 -8.75 -8.13 -13.07
N SER A 73 -8.69 -7.70 -14.34
CA SER A 73 -9.33 -8.47 -15.42
C SER A 73 -8.63 -9.78 -15.78
N ASP A 74 -7.39 -9.99 -15.33
CA ASP A 74 -6.62 -11.21 -15.62
C ASP A 74 -6.56 -12.19 -14.44
N GLY A 75 -6.92 -11.76 -13.23
CA GLY A 75 -7.19 -12.69 -12.14
C GLY A 75 -6.96 -12.13 -10.74
N LYS A 76 -6.70 -13.06 -9.81
CA LYS A 76 -6.55 -12.78 -8.38
C LYS A 76 -5.11 -12.43 -8.02
N HIS A 77 -4.94 -11.41 -7.18
CA HIS A 77 -3.67 -10.95 -6.64
C HIS A 77 -3.67 -10.93 -5.11
N ASN A 78 -2.48 -11.04 -4.52
CA ASN A 78 -2.25 -10.88 -3.09
C ASN A 78 -0.92 -10.17 -2.84
N TYR A 79 -0.98 -8.84 -2.66
CA TYR A 79 0.20 -8.00 -2.49
C TYR A 79 0.31 -7.47 -1.08
N SER A 80 1.54 -7.45 -0.56
CA SER A 80 1.86 -6.64 0.61
C SER A 80 1.76 -5.16 0.23
N ASN A 81 1.15 -4.38 1.10
CA ASN A 81 1.10 -2.94 0.99
C ASN A 81 2.38 -2.38 1.61
N GLY A 82 3.40 -2.15 0.77
CA GLY A 82 4.65 -1.54 1.17
C GLY A 82 4.58 -0.01 1.30
N ASP A 83 3.39 0.57 1.15
CA ASP A 83 3.15 1.99 1.21
C ASP A 83 3.44 2.54 2.62
N TRP A 84 4.42 3.45 2.68
CA TRP A 84 4.80 4.13 3.92
C TRP A 84 3.62 4.91 4.51
N GLU A 85 2.66 5.36 3.70
CA GLU A 85 1.48 6.09 4.15
C GLU A 85 0.57 5.22 5.03
N ALA A 86 0.42 3.93 4.71
CA ALA A 86 -0.35 3.00 5.54
C ALA A 86 0.31 2.76 6.91
N HIS A 87 1.65 2.68 6.92
CA HIS A 87 2.42 2.59 8.16
C HIS A 87 2.34 3.88 9.00
N ALA A 88 2.41 5.05 8.34
CA ALA A 88 2.26 6.35 8.99
C ALA A 88 0.84 6.52 9.56
N MET A 89 -0.19 6.11 8.82
CA MET A 89 -1.59 6.10 9.27
C MET A 89 -1.75 5.29 10.57
N PHE A 90 -1.20 4.08 10.62
CA PHE A 90 -1.22 3.24 11.82
C PHE A 90 -0.60 3.95 13.02
N TRP A 91 0.63 4.44 12.88
CA TRP A 91 1.36 5.07 13.99
C TRP A 91 0.69 6.36 14.46
N ARG A 92 0.23 7.20 13.51
CA ARG A 92 -0.47 8.44 13.82
C ARG A 92 -1.70 8.18 14.67
N GLU A 93 -2.53 7.21 14.27
CA GLU A 93 -3.75 6.91 15.02
C GLU A 93 -3.46 6.21 16.34
N ARG A 94 -2.54 5.25 16.36
CA ARG A 94 -2.15 4.56 17.60
C ARG A 94 -1.66 5.52 18.67
N ASN A 95 -0.85 6.51 18.28
CA ASN A 95 -0.32 7.51 19.21
C ASN A 95 -1.38 8.52 19.68
N ARG A 96 -2.42 8.75 18.87
CA ARG A 96 -3.53 9.65 19.22
C ARG A 96 -4.60 8.96 20.07
N THR A 97 -4.84 7.68 19.83
CA THR A 97 -5.94 6.92 20.43
C THR A 97 -5.43 5.61 21.03
N SER A 98 -5.47 4.51 20.27
CA SER A 98 -5.00 3.20 20.70
C SER A 98 -4.68 2.32 19.50
N GLU A 99 -3.93 1.24 19.73
CA GLU A 99 -3.64 0.24 18.70
C GLU A 99 -4.93 -0.38 18.13
N ALA A 100 -5.87 -0.78 19.00
CA ALA A 100 -7.15 -1.36 18.57
C ALA A 100 -7.94 -0.39 17.68
N ARG A 101 -7.99 0.90 18.06
CA ARG A 101 -8.67 1.91 17.27
C ARG A 101 -7.98 2.16 15.92
N ALA A 102 -6.65 2.18 15.89
CA ALA A 102 -5.88 2.33 14.66
C ALA A 102 -6.17 1.19 13.67
N LEU A 103 -6.16 -0.06 14.14
CA LEU A 103 -6.47 -1.22 13.31
C LEU A 103 -7.91 -1.20 12.78
N GLN A 104 -8.87 -0.87 13.64
CA GLN A 104 -10.26 -0.71 13.25
C GLN A 104 -10.41 0.41 12.20
N TRP A 105 -9.76 1.55 12.41
CA TRP A 105 -9.84 2.67 11.48
C TRP A 105 -9.25 2.34 10.11
N MET A 106 -8.11 1.65 10.07
CA MET A 106 -7.53 1.16 8.81
C MET A 106 -8.46 0.17 8.11
N ASN A 107 -9.10 -0.73 8.87
CA ASN A 107 -10.09 -1.66 8.32
C ASN A 107 -11.28 -0.91 7.71
N GLU A 108 -11.92 -0.01 8.44
CA GLU A 108 -13.02 0.84 7.95
C GLU A 108 -12.59 1.63 6.71
N THR A 109 -11.38 2.19 6.73
CA THR A 109 -10.87 3.01 5.62
C THR A 109 -10.68 2.19 4.34
N PHE A 110 -9.97 1.07 4.43
CA PHE A 110 -9.56 0.31 3.24
C PHE A 110 -10.56 -0.76 2.80
N ASN A 111 -11.43 -1.27 3.69
CA ASN A 111 -12.46 -2.24 3.32
C ASN A 111 -13.82 -1.60 3.03
N GLU A 112 -14.08 -0.36 3.48
CA GLU A 112 -15.40 0.25 3.33
C GLU A 112 -15.33 1.62 2.65
N ALA A 113 -14.64 2.59 3.25
CA ALA A 113 -14.69 3.98 2.79
C ALA A 113 -14.03 4.19 1.42
N TYR A 114 -12.84 3.64 1.21
CA TYR A 114 -12.11 3.79 -0.05
C TYR A 114 -12.79 3.03 -1.20
N PRO A 115 -13.19 1.75 -1.07
CA PRO A 115 -13.89 1.05 -2.14
C PRO A 115 -15.15 1.78 -2.60
N GLN A 116 -15.93 2.36 -1.67
CA GLN A 116 -17.13 3.14 -2.00
C GLN A 116 -16.83 4.47 -2.71
N ARG A 117 -15.63 5.03 -2.52
CA ARG A 117 -15.24 6.36 -3.03
C ARG A 117 -14.22 6.28 -4.17
N GLY A 118 -14.13 5.16 -4.88
CA GLY A 118 -13.21 5.01 -6.00
C GLY A 118 -11.78 4.70 -5.59
N MET A 119 -11.59 3.63 -4.82
CA MET A 119 -10.27 3.07 -4.55
C MET A 119 -9.54 2.75 -5.86
N ALA A 120 -8.28 3.19 -5.95
CA ALA A 120 -7.35 2.82 -7.00
C ALA A 120 -6.01 2.40 -6.41
N PHE A 121 -5.33 1.47 -7.08
CA PHE A 121 -4.01 0.99 -6.72
C PHE A 121 -2.97 1.54 -7.68
N ALA A 122 -1.92 2.15 -7.14
CA ALA A 122 -0.69 2.40 -7.85
C ALA A 122 0.17 1.14 -7.77
N ILE A 123 0.45 0.55 -8.93
CA ILE A 123 1.24 -0.68 -9.07
C ILE A 123 2.41 -0.42 -9.99
N GLY A 124 3.56 -1.01 -9.69
CA GLY A 124 4.74 -0.85 -10.54
C GLY A 124 5.70 -2.01 -10.41
N ASN A 125 6.65 -2.07 -11.33
CA ASN A 125 7.68 -3.09 -11.36
C ASN A 125 9.04 -2.59 -10.86
N GLN A 126 9.97 -3.52 -10.71
CA GLN A 126 11.35 -3.20 -10.37
C GLN A 126 12.19 -3.17 -11.65
N LYS A 127 13.01 -2.14 -11.87
CA LYS A 127 13.87 -2.05 -13.06
C LYS A 127 14.76 -3.29 -13.27
N LYS A 128 15.28 -3.88 -12.19
CA LYS A 128 16.10 -5.11 -12.23
C LYS A 128 15.28 -6.39 -12.43
N ARG A 129 13.96 -6.34 -12.24
CA ARG A 129 13.01 -7.45 -12.38
C ARG A 129 11.67 -6.93 -12.96
N PRO A 130 11.61 -6.55 -14.25
CA PRO A 130 10.42 -5.91 -14.85
C PRO A 130 9.14 -6.75 -14.79
N GLN A 131 9.28 -8.06 -14.63
CA GLN A 131 8.17 -9.01 -14.43
C GLN A 131 7.64 -9.06 -12.99
N THR A 132 8.35 -8.47 -12.03
CA THR A 132 7.94 -8.45 -10.61
C THR A 132 7.20 -7.16 -10.31
N TRP A 133 5.88 -7.26 -10.16
CA TRP A 133 5.00 -6.14 -9.81
C TRP A 133 4.68 -6.13 -8.32
N GLN A 134 4.45 -4.93 -7.80
CA GLN A 134 4.13 -4.69 -6.40
C GLN A 134 3.11 -3.56 -6.26
N LEU A 135 2.35 -3.60 -5.17
CA LEU A 135 1.52 -2.46 -4.75
C LEU A 135 2.42 -1.38 -4.16
N LEU A 136 2.41 -0.20 -4.79
CA LEU A 136 3.19 0.96 -4.37
C LEU A 136 2.40 1.89 -3.45
N GLY A 137 1.08 1.96 -3.65
CA GLY A 137 0.20 2.77 -2.82
C GLY A 137 -1.27 2.63 -3.15
N VAL A 138 -2.10 3.13 -2.23
CA VAL A 138 -3.57 3.09 -2.34
C VAL A 138 -4.11 4.51 -2.37
N ILE A 139 -4.81 4.85 -3.46
CA ILE A 139 -5.25 6.20 -3.73
C ILE A 139 -6.79 6.23 -3.71
N ARG A 140 -7.36 7.30 -3.14
CA ARG A 140 -8.77 7.62 -3.33
C ARG A 140 -8.90 8.46 -4.60
N LEU A 141 -9.48 7.89 -5.64
CA LEU A 141 -9.74 8.55 -6.91
C LEU A 141 -11.25 8.51 -7.18
N ASP A 142 -11.93 9.52 -6.63
CA ASP A 142 -13.38 9.68 -6.70
C ASP A 142 -13.85 9.52 -8.16
N HIS A 143 -14.98 8.83 -8.36
CA HIS A 143 -15.58 8.71 -9.68
C HIS A 143 -16.09 10.09 -10.08
N ASN A 144 -15.34 10.81 -10.91
CA ASN A 144 -15.87 12.03 -11.50
C ASN A 144 -17.03 11.62 -12.41
N GLU A 145 -18.26 11.96 -12.01
CA GLU A 145 -19.33 12.17 -12.96
C GLU A 145 -18.90 13.36 -13.81
N GLN A 146 -18.23 13.08 -14.93
CA GLN A 146 -18.06 14.08 -15.96
C GLN A 146 -19.48 14.40 -16.43
N LEU A 147 -20.03 15.51 -15.94
CA LEU A 147 -21.25 16.10 -16.46
C LEU A 147 -21.01 16.27 -17.96
N ASP A 148 -21.76 15.51 -18.77
CA ASP A 148 -21.84 15.76 -20.20
C ASP A 148 -22.26 17.22 -20.38
N LEU A 149 -21.31 18.03 -20.84
CA LEU A 149 -21.61 19.36 -21.35
C LEU A 149 -22.23 19.14 -22.73
N ASP A 150 -23.54 18.94 -22.76
CA ASP A 150 -24.34 19.15 -23.96
C ASP A 150 -24.22 20.63 -24.34
N ILE A 151 -23.37 20.93 -25.32
CA ILE A 151 -23.32 22.21 -26.06
C ILE A 151 -23.84 21.97 -27.46
#